data_AF-A0A0G1U5Y2-F1
#
_entry.id   AF-A0A0G1U5Y2-F1
#
_cell.length_a   1.000
_cell.length_b   1.000
_cell.length_c   1.000
_cell.angle_alpha   90.00
_cell.angle_beta   90.00
_cell.angle_gamma   90.00
#
_symmetry.space_group_name_H-M   'P 1'
#
loop_
_entity.id
_entity.type
_entity.pdbx_description
1 polymer ?
#
loop_
_entity_poly.entity_id
_entity_poly.type
_entity_poly.pdbx_seq_one_letter_code
_entity_poly.pdbx_strand_id
1 'polypeptide(L)'
;MAVGLISQRQNSPIHLSFVNIGSLVENYDISIFRSWTGVRRLVREEFKRLASDFKDISSIDIVVSSILSVTELIARPYVLGTDNDPRYWLKPQDLAKRVKAIILKRKDGFRQYKIFHKAPGVSHDRFKESEMVKRRLFEHYGLIKSEPRKKFK
;
A
#
# COMPACT_ATOMS: atom_id res chain seq x y z
N MET A 1 4.89 -19.68 9.11
CA MET A 1 5.58 -18.85 10.13
C MET A 1 4.65 -18.36 11.24
N ALA A 2 3.50 -17.73 10.96
CA ALA A 2 2.61 -17.21 12.02
C ALA A 2 2.08 -18.29 13.00
N VAL A 3 1.76 -19.50 12.52
CA VAL A 3 1.22 -20.59 13.35
C VAL A 3 2.18 -21.05 14.47
N GLY A 4 3.50 -21.01 14.22
CA GLY A 4 4.51 -21.43 15.21
C GLY A 4 4.70 -20.43 16.36
N LEU A 5 4.50 -19.13 16.11
CA LEU A 5 4.52 -18.10 17.15
C LEU A 5 3.26 -18.14 18.03
N ILE A 6 2.13 -18.58 17.45
CA ILE A 6 0.87 -18.75 18.19
C ILE A 6 0.96 -19.94 19.15
N SER A 7 1.66 -21.03 18.81
CA SER A 7 1.79 -22.19 19.71
C SER A 7 2.71 -21.94 20.91
N GLN A 8 3.77 -21.14 20.75
CA GLN A 8 4.66 -20.76 21.87
C GLN A 8 4.01 -19.82 22.91
N ARG A 9 2.82 -19.29 22.59
CA ARG A 9 2.06 -18.35 23.43
C ARG A 9 1.46 -18.96 24.69
N GLN A 10 1.34 -20.29 24.76
CA GLN A 10 0.77 -20.96 25.95
C GLN A 10 1.57 -20.67 27.24
N ASN A 11 2.80 -20.17 27.14
CA ASN A 11 3.70 -19.96 28.29
C ASN A 11 4.03 -18.48 28.60
N SER A 12 3.53 -17.48 27.85
CA SER A 12 3.79 -16.05 28.17
C SER A 12 2.77 -15.10 27.51
N PRO A 13 2.27 -14.06 28.22
CA PRO A 13 1.33 -13.08 27.66
C PRO A 13 2.05 -12.08 26.74
N ILE A 14 2.46 -12.53 25.57
CA ILE A 14 3.11 -11.70 24.55
C ILE A 14 2.03 -11.10 23.64
N HIS A 15 1.86 -9.78 23.68
CA HIS A 15 1.03 -9.08 22.71
C HIS A 15 1.69 -9.12 21.33
N LEU A 16 0.97 -9.63 20.33
CA LEU A 16 1.47 -9.75 18.96
C LEU A 16 0.82 -8.70 18.06
N SER A 17 1.65 -7.96 17.34
CA SER A 17 1.18 -7.02 16.32
C SER A 17 1.57 -7.52 14.93
N PHE A 18 0.58 -7.87 14.12
CA PHE A 18 0.77 -8.18 12.71
C PHE A 18 0.56 -6.92 11.89
N VAL A 19 1.54 -6.60 11.05
CA VAL A 19 1.47 -5.44 10.16
C VAL A 19 1.45 -5.92 8.72
N ASN A 20 0.45 -5.48 7.99
CA ASN A 20 0.26 -5.74 6.59
C ASN A 20 0.37 -4.43 5.81
N ILE A 21 1.23 -4.36 4.79
CA ILE A 21 1.41 -3.16 3.97
C ILE A 21 0.85 -3.44 2.58
N GLY A 22 -0.12 -2.63 2.15
CA GLY A 22 -0.81 -2.71 0.87
C GLY A 22 -0.68 -1.44 0.05
N SER A 23 -1.31 -1.44 -1.11
CA SER A 23 -1.26 -0.35 -2.08
C SER A 23 -2.62 0.31 -2.26
N LEU A 24 -2.62 1.61 -2.51
CA LEU A 24 -3.81 2.40 -2.80
C LEU A 24 -4.65 1.84 -3.96
N VAL A 25 -4.02 1.13 -4.92
CA VAL A 25 -4.71 0.50 -6.06
C VAL A 25 -5.75 -0.53 -5.64
N GLU A 26 -5.66 -1.06 -4.41
CA GLU A 26 -6.63 -2.00 -3.84
C GLU A 26 -8.04 -1.42 -3.72
N ASN A 27 -8.19 -0.10 -3.68
CA ASN A 27 -9.49 0.55 -3.52
C ASN A 27 -10.23 0.77 -4.84
N TYR A 28 -9.62 0.43 -5.99
CA TYR A 28 -10.10 0.83 -7.32
C TYR A 28 -10.40 -0.34 -8.27
N ASP A 29 -10.27 -1.58 -7.80
CA ASP A 29 -10.57 -2.83 -8.52
C ASP A 29 -10.15 -2.87 -10.01
N ILE A 30 -8.92 -2.44 -10.27
CA ILE A 30 -8.41 -2.28 -11.63
C ILE A 30 -7.98 -3.66 -12.15
N SER A 31 -8.44 -4.05 -13.34
CA SER A 31 -8.24 -5.40 -13.90
C SER A 31 -6.79 -5.87 -13.91
N ILE A 32 -5.84 -5.00 -14.30
CA ILE A 32 -4.40 -5.32 -14.33
C ILE A 32 -3.82 -5.64 -12.95
N PHE A 33 -4.52 -5.29 -11.86
CA PHE A 33 -4.15 -5.62 -10.49
C PHE A 33 -5.07 -6.67 -9.86
N ARG A 34 -6.01 -7.28 -10.59
CA ARG A 34 -7.05 -8.15 -10.01
C ARG A 34 -6.49 -9.32 -9.21
N SER A 35 -5.41 -9.94 -9.67
CA SER A 35 -4.75 -11.03 -8.93
C SER A 35 -4.18 -10.53 -7.60
N TRP A 36 -3.50 -9.38 -7.62
CA TRP A 36 -2.99 -8.72 -6.42
C TRP A 36 -4.11 -8.31 -5.47
N THR A 37 -5.15 -7.62 -5.96
CA THR A 37 -6.28 -7.19 -5.12
C THR A 37 -7.02 -8.38 -4.49
N GLY A 38 -7.15 -9.49 -5.23
CA GLY A 38 -7.70 -10.74 -4.73
C GLY A 38 -6.89 -11.32 -3.55
N VAL A 39 -5.58 -11.46 -3.71
CA VAL A 39 -4.68 -11.93 -2.63
C VAL A 39 -4.75 -11.01 -1.42
N ARG A 40 -4.74 -9.69 -1.65
CA ARG A 40 -4.82 -8.68 -0.59
C ARG A 40 -6.12 -8.75 0.20
N ARG A 41 -7.25 -9.02 -0.46
CA ARG A 41 -8.54 -9.24 0.20
C ARG A 41 -8.48 -10.44 1.15
N LEU A 42 -7.97 -11.58 0.69
CA LEU A 42 -7.85 -12.79 1.50
C LEU A 42 -6.96 -12.57 2.73
N VAL A 43 -5.81 -11.91 2.56
CA VAL A 43 -4.91 -11.58 3.69
C VAL A 43 -5.60 -10.65 4.68
N ARG A 44 -6.37 -9.67 4.21
CA ARG A 44 -7.12 -8.75 5.09
C ARG A 44 -8.21 -9.47 5.88
N GLU A 45 -8.95 -10.38 5.25
CA GLU A 45 -9.97 -11.20 5.91
C GLU A 45 -9.34 -12.09 6.99
N GLU A 46 -8.20 -12.71 6.71
CA GLU A 46 -7.47 -13.50 7.69
C GLU A 46 -6.97 -12.64 8.87
N PHE A 47 -6.48 -11.44 8.60
CA PHE A 47 -6.07 -10.50 9.65
C PHE A 47 -7.23 -10.06 10.55
N LYS A 48 -8.42 -9.85 9.97
CA LYS A 48 -9.64 -9.56 10.73
C LYS A 48 -10.02 -10.74 11.61
N ARG A 49 -9.99 -11.96 11.07
CA ARG A 49 -10.28 -13.20 11.80
C ARG A 49 -9.32 -13.41 12.97
N LEU A 50 -8.01 -13.28 12.75
CA LEU A 50 -7.02 -13.40 13.82
C LEU A 50 -7.24 -12.37 14.94
N ALA A 51 -7.61 -11.16 14.59
CA ALA A 51 -7.88 -10.10 15.57
C ALA A 51 -9.22 -10.28 16.31
N SER A 52 -10.21 -10.98 15.73
CA SER A 52 -11.45 -11.33 16.42
C SER A 52 -11.27 -12.52 17.37
N ASP A 53 -10.49 -13.50 16.93
CA ASP A 53 -10.36 -14.79 17.64
C ASP A 53 -9.43 -14.66 18.87
N PHE A 54 -8.51 -13.67 18.87
CA PHE A 54 -7.50 -13.51 19.91
C PHE A 54 -7.43 -12.07 20.42
N LYS A 55 -7.76 -11.86 21.71
CA LYS A 55 -7.87 -10.53 22.35
C LYS A 55 -6.57 -9.72 22.47
N ASP A 56 -5.43 -10.37 22.36
CA ASP A 56 -4.08 -9.83 22.48
C ASP A 56 -3.33 -9.80 21.14
N ILE A 57 -4.05 -10.04 20.04
CA ILE A 57 -3.54 -9.85 18.68
C ILE A 57 -4.05 -8.49 18.16
N SER A 58 -3.11 -7.64 17.76
CA SER A 58 -3.39 -6.43 16.99
C SER A 58 -3.06 -6.69 15.52
N SER A 59 -4.07 -6.58 14.66
CA SER A 59 -3.90 -6.68 13.20
C SER A 59 -3.98 -5.29 12.57
N ILE A 60 -2.92 -4.86 11.91
CA ILE A 60 -2.78 -3.51 11.35
C ILE A 60 -2.63 -3.62 9.83
N ASP A 61 -3.61 -3.11 9.08
CA ASP A 61 -3.55 -2.98 7.62
C ASP A 61 -3.19 -1.54 7.23
N ILE A 62 -2.09 -1.37 6.51
CA ILE A 62 -1.56 -0.06 6.11
C ILE A 62 -1.64 0.06 4.60
N VAL A 63 -2.52 0.92 4.10
CA VAL A 63 -2.63 1.22 2.67
C VAL A 63 -1.71 2.40 2.36
N VAL A 64 -0.74 2.18 1.47
CA VAL A 64 0.24 3.21 1.11
C VAL A 64 0.09 3.68 -0.34
N SER A 65 0.54 4.93 -0.61
CA SER A 65 0.91 5.34 -1.97
C SER A 65 2.24 4.71 -2.39
N SER A 66 2.68 4.93 -3.63
CA SER A 66 4.01 4.48 -4.10
C SER A 66 5.12 4.86 -3.13
N ILE A 67 6.06 3.93 -2.94
CA ILE A 67 7.24 4.09 -2.09
C ILE A 67 8.43 4.41 -3.00
N LEU A 68 9.23 5.40 -2.63
CA LEU A 68 10.47 5.71 -3.33
C LEU A 68 11.53 4.65 -3.05
N SER A 69 11.71 3.73 -3.98
CA SER A 69 12.74 2.69 -3.93
C SER A 69 13.46 2.58 -5.27
N VAL A 70 14.70 2.09 -5.24
CA VAL A 70 15.49 1.83 -6.45
C VAL A 70 14.75 0.83 -7.35
N THR A 71 14.18 -0.23 -6.77
CA THR A 71 13.41 -1.24 -7.50
C THR A 71 12.19 -0.64 -8.21
N GLU A 72 11.45 0.27 -7.57
CA GLU A 72 10.30 0.93 -8.20
C GLU A 72 10.73 1.83 -9.36
N LEU A 73 11.85 2.55 -9.23
CA LEU A 73 12.39 3.39 -10.30
C LEU A 73 12.89 2.57 -11.48
N ILE A 74 13.55 1.43 -11.23
CA ILE A 74 13.99 0.50 -12.27
C ILE A 74 12.79 -0.13 -12.98
N ALA A 75 11.76 -0.54 -12.23
CA ALA A 75 10.57 -1.15 -12.81
C ALA A 75 9.75 -0.17 -13.66
N ARG A 76 9.84 1.14 -13.36
CA ARG A 76 9.00 2.20 -13.96
C ARG A 76 9.87 3.36 -14.47
N PRO A 77 10.74 3.12 -15.45
CA PRO A 77 11.76 4.08 -15.87
C PRO A 77 11.18 5.39 -16.44
N TYR A 78 9.97 5.35 -17.01
CA TYR A 78 9.34 6.51 -17.65
C TYR A 78 8.40 7.29 -16.73
N VAL A 79 8.43 7.01 -15.42
CA VAL A 79 7.48 7.58 -14.46
C VAL A 79 7.55 9.10 -14.33
N LEU A 80 8.69 9.71 -14.65
CA LEU A 80 8.85 11.17 -14.67
C LEU A 80 8.02 11.84 -15.78
N GLY A 81 7.63 11.10 -16.82
CA GLY A 81 6.75 11.59 -17.88
C GLY A 81 5.26 11.58 -17.54
N THR A 82 4.88 11.17 -16.32
CA THR A 82 3.47 11.08 -15.90
C THR A 82 3.13 12.05 -14.75
N ASP A 83 1.87 12.04 -14.34
CA ASP A 83 1.37 12.70 -13.13
C ASP A 83 1.76 11.97 -11.83
N ASN A 84 2.59 10.92 -11.93
CA ASN A 84 3.04 10.10 -10.82
C ASN A 84 4.47 10.44 -10.36
N ASP A 85 4.72 11.72 -10.13
CA ASP A 85 6.05 12.23 -9.78
C ASP A 85 6.66 11.54 -8.54
N PRO A 86 7.84 10.90 -8.65
CA PRO A 86 8.51 10.26 -7.52
C PRO A 86 8.84 11.20 -6.36
N ARG A 87 8.88 12.52 -6.59
CA ARG A 87 9.06 13.52 -5.51
C ARG A 87 7.92 13.52 -4.50
N TYR A 88 6.73 13.07 -4.90
CA TYR A 88 5.58 12.92 -4.00
C TYR A 88 5.38 11.47 -3.52
N TRP A 89 6.33 10.57 -3.76
CA TRP A 89 6.26 9.20 -3.22
C TRP A 89 6.69 9.18 -1.74
N LEU A 90 6.27 8.15 -1.03
CA LEU A 90 6.65 7.96 0.36
C LEU A 90 8.10 7.52 0.44
N LYS A 91 8.90 8.24 1.23
CA LYS A 91 10.25 7.76 1.55
C LYS A 91 10.15 6.57 2.51
N PRO A 92 10.98 5.53 2.35
CA PRO A 92 10.96 4.37 3.25
C PRO A 92 11.12 4.74 4.73
N GLN A 93 11.97 5.73 5.03
CA GLN A 93 12.17 6.18 6.42
C GLN A 93 10.93 6.83 7.02
N ASP A 94 10.17 7.59 6.21
CA ASP A 94 8.93 8.24 6.66
C ASP A 94 7.83 7.21 6.88
N LEU A 95 7.73 6.21 6.01
CA LEU A 95 6.83 5.08 6.19
C LEU A 95 7.17 4.33 7.50
N ALA A 96 8.44 3.96 7.70
CA ALA A 96 8.87 3.24 8.90
C ALA A 96 8.56 4.01 10.19
N LYS A 97 8.82 5.34 10.22
CA LYS A 97 8.48 6.20 11.37
C LYS A 97 6.98 6.19 11.66
N ARG A 98 6.14 6.32 10.63
CA ARG A 98 4.67 6.30 10.79
C ARG A 98 4.15 4.95 11.22
N VAL A 99 4.65 3.85 10.65
CA VAL A 99 4.30 2.48 11.04
C VAL A 99 4.68 2.22 12.50
N LYS A 100 5.90 2.58 12.91
CA LYS A 100 6.35 2.48 14.32
C LYS A 100 5.39 3.22 15.26
N ALA A 101 5.02 4.45 14.93
CA ALA A 101 4.10 5.23 15.74
C ALA A 101 2.69 4.60 15.84
N ILE A 102 2.24 3.90 14.79
CA ILE A 102 0.96 3.16 14.79
C ILE A 102 1.04 1.93 15.70
N ILE A 103 2.11 1.13 15.59
CA ILE A 103 2.33 -0.07 16.41
C ILE A 103 2.40 0.29 17.90
N LEU A 104 3.17 1.34 18.24
CA LEU A 104 3.38 1.76 19.63
C LEU A 104 2.11 2.25 20.34
N LYS A 105 1.06 2.63 19.61
CA LYS A 105 -0.24 2.99 20.20
C LYS A 105 -0.99 1.81 20.80
N ARG A 106 -0.52 0.56 20.65
CA ARG A 106 -1.03 -0.68 21.29
C ARG A 106 -2.53 -0.66 21.55
N LYS A 107 -3.33 -0.83 20.48
CA LYS A 107 -4.77 -1.11 20.64
C LYS A 107 -5.08 -2.48 20.07
N ASP A 108 -6.05 -3.15 20.64
CA ASP A 108 -6.41 -4.48 20.19
C ASP A 108 -7.32 -4.43 18.96
N GLY A 109 -7.49 -5.57 18.30
CA GLY A 109 -8.38 -5.72 17.16
C GLY A 109 -7.77 -5.33 15.81
N PHE A 110 -8.62 -5.37 14.78
CA PHE A 110 -8.27 -5.02 13.41
C PHE A 110 -8.38 -3.52 13.17
N ARG A 111 -7.33 -2.92 12.60
CA ARG A 111 -7.30 -1.49 12.29
C ARG A 111 -6.69 -1.24 10.92
N GLN A 112 -7.29 -0.32 10.17
CA GLN A 112 -6.78 0.10 8.89
C GLN A 112 -6.31 1.56 8.93
N TYR A 113 -5.12 1.82 8.37
CA TYR A 113 -4.54 3.15 8.25
C TYR A 113 -4.21 3.45 6.79
N LYS A 114 -4.35 4.71 6.40
CA LYS A 114 -3.91 5.20 5.09
C LYS A 114 -2.72 6.12 5.30
N ILE A 115 -1.61 5.83 4.62
CA ILE A 115 -0.41 6.67 4.62
C ILE A 115 -0.17 7.05 3.16
N PHE A 116 -0.39 8.32 2.81
CA PHE A 116 -0.21 8.79 1.43
C PHE A 116 0.35 10.20 1.43
N HIS A 117 1.15 10.49 0.41
CA HIS A 117 1.50 11.85 0.03
C HIS A 117 0.69 12.19 -1.22
N LYS A 118 -0.24 13.16 -1.08
CA LYS A 118 -1.06 13.59 -2.20
C LYS A 118 -0.21 14.50 -3.09
N ALA A 119 0.05 14.08 -4.32
CA ALA A 119 0.64 14.97 -5.31
C ALA A 119 -0.37 16.09 -5.66
N PRO A 120 0.07 17.36 -5.78
CA PRO A 120 -0.78 18.46 -6.20
C PRO A 120 -1.42 18.15 -7.57
N GLY A 121 -2.70 18.49 -7.73
CA GLY A 121 -3.40 18.36 -9.02
C GLY A 121 -3.83 16.96 -9.43
N VAL A 122 -3.68 15.94 -8.57
CA VAL A 122 -4.16 14.58 -8.87
C VAL A 122 -5.69 14.50 -8.78
N SER A 123 -6.34 14.22 -9.90
CA SER A 123 -7.79 13.99 -10.00
C SER A 123 -8.17 12.57 -9.54
N HIS A 124 -9.44 12.37 -9.20
CA HIS A 124 -9.95 11.02 -8.88
C HIS A 124 -10.00 10.12 -10.12
N ASP A 125 -10.20 10.72 -11.29
CA ASP A 125 -10.23 10.03 -12.59
C ASP A 125 -8.93 9.30 -12.91
N ARG A 126 -7.83 9.71 -12.29
CA ARG A 126 -6.52 9.04 -12.33
C ARG A 126 -6.59 7.53 -12.04
N PHE A 127 -7.57 7.11 -11.26
CA PHE A 127 -7.75 5.72 -10.84
C PHE A 127 -8.80 4.96 -11.67
N LYS A 128 -9.40 5.59 -12.68
CA LYS A 128 -10.19 4.89 -13.69
C LYS A 128 -9.30 3.89 -14.42
N GLU A 129 -9.89 2.76 -14.79
CA GLU A 129 -9.16 1.65 -15.41
C GLU A 129 -8.44 2.07 -16.69
N SER A 130 -9.13 2.75 -17.61
CA SER A 130 -8.55 3.23 -18.87
C SER A 130 -7.32 4.12 -18.66
N GLU A 131 -7.42 5.08 -17.73
CA GLU A 131 -6.34 6.01 -17.40
C GLU A 131 -5.18 5.31 -16.70
N MET A 132 -5.47 4.39 -15.78
CA MET A 132 -4.43 3.68 -15.06
C MET A 132 -3.67 2.71 -15.98
N VAL A 133 -4.37 1.97 -16.85
CA VAL A 133 -3.74 1.07 -17.83
C VAL A 133 -2.84 1.86 -18.77
N LYS A 134 -3.35 2.95 -19.36
CA LYS A 134 -2.57 3.83 -20.24
C LYS A 134 -1.31 4.36 -19.53
N ARG A 135 -1.46 4.88 -18.30
CA ARG A 135 -0.32 5.36 -17.52
C ARG A 135 0.67 4.24 -17.21
N ARG A 136 0.22 3.05 -16.80
CA ARG A 136 1.12 1.94 -16.45
C ARG A 136 1.91 1.45 -17.67
N LEU A 137 1.27 1.35 -18.83
CA LEU A 137 1.96 1.01 -20.08
C LEU A 137 3.05 2.03 -20.41
N PHE A 138 2.77 3.32 -20.24
CA PHE A 138 3.77 4.36 -20.42
C PHE A 138 4.90 4.27 -19.39
N GLU A 139 4.58 4.17 -18.09
CA GLU A 139 5.58 4.11 -17.01
C GLU A 139 6.61 2.98 -17.19
N HIS A 140 6.17 1.82 -17.69
CA HIS A 140 7.02 0.63 -17.86
C HIS A 140 7.70 0.57 -19.24
N TYR A 141 7.00 0.95 -20.30
CA TYR A 141 7.44 0.68 -21.68
C TYR A 141 7.64 1.94 -22.53
N GLY A 142 7.28 3.13 -22.03
CA GLY A 142 7.29 4.37 -22.80
C GLY A 142 6.21 4.43 -23.89
N LEU A 143 5.30 3.45 -23.91
CA LEU A 143 4.23 3.33 -24.89
C LEU A 143 3.08 4.26 -24.55
N ILE A 144 2.51 4.92 -25.58
CA ILE A 144 1.33 5.79 -25.48
C ILE A 144 1.59 6.99 -24.56
N LYS A 145 1.94 8.16 -25.12
CA LYS A 145 2.07 9.40 -24.33
C LYS A 145 0.78 9.62 -23.53
N SER A 146 0.87 9.58 -22.20
CA SER A 146 -0.10 10.27 -21.34
C SER A 146 -0.06 11.74 -21.74
N GLU A 147 -1.21 12.42 -21.76
CA GLU A 147 -1.25 13.83 -22.13
C GLU A 147 -0.17 14.61 -21.36
N PRO A 148 0.59 15.48 -22.05
CA PRO A 148 1.67 16.21 -21.41
C PRO A 148 1.11 17.01 -20.25
N ARG A 149 1.87 17.04 -19.13
CA ARG A 149 1.59 17.96 -18.02
C ARG A 149 1.24 19.33 -18.59
N LYS A 150 0.04 19.85 -18.31
CA LYS A 150 -0.18 21.30 -18.40
C LYS A 150 0.88 21.91 -17.49
N LYS A 151 1.87 22.59 -18.09
CA LYS A 151 2.90 23.31 -17.35
C LYS A 151 2.15 24.33 -16.48
N PHE A 152 2.10 24.08 -15.18
CA PHE A 152 1.71 25.12 -14.25
C PHE A 152 2.88 26.12 -14.23
N LYS A 153 2.61 27.32 -14.74
CA LYS A 153 3.49 28.48 -14.61
C LYS A 153 3.59 28.89 -13.15
#